data_AF-A0AAV0H6A3-F1
#
_entry.id   AF-A0AAV0H6A3-F1
#
_cell.length_a   1.000
_cell.length_b   1.000
_cell.length_c   1.000
_cell.angle_alpha   90.00
_cell.angle_beta   90.00
_cell.angle_gamma   90.00
#
_symmetry.space_group_name_H-M   'P 1'
#
loop_
_entity.id
_entity.type
_entity.pdbx_description
1 polymer ?
#
loop_
_entity_poly.entity_id
_entity_poly.type
_entity_poly.pdbx_seq_one_letter_code
_entity_poly.pdbx_strand_id
1 'polypeptide(L)'
;MMSLSSEPRTTATKEKKSSSELVSVKLIEWEDYEQEVARLWSLSSALKEAREKKEGLEGKLHSLNQVEAESLSRLNVLEEIRERVGARKKMMESLSDRLQGAAEKAKKEEQRLGAEVRSLLVAGTALSVANKQLEESNRLLAGESGFLRHRNLQKMLRLRQQFMISQVSLLYSVKMSPGRSQDQELESLPSTSKSGSYAGSKLVNPGSLTILGLHLTMLPFTKMSFFSNKKEVQRSATALGYVAHVCSISLLNLLLRQFVLYVFDIYFYL
;
A
#
# COMPACT_ATOMS: atom_id res chain seq x y z
N MET A 1 34.48 47.78 48.76
CA MET A 1 33.43 48.82 48.69
C MET A 1 32.28 48.31 49.55
N MET A 2 31.87 48.87 50.68
CA MET A 2 31.97 50.23 51.20
C MET A 2 32.64 50.26 52.58
N SER A 3 33.21 51.42 52.86
CA SER A 3 34.16 51.70 53.92
C SER A 3 33.50 52.12 55.23
N LEU A 4 34.16 51.73 56.33
CA LEU A 4 34.44 52.48 57.55
C LEU A 4 33.79 53.88 57.69
N SER A 5 33.09 54.09 58.80
CA SER A 5 33.10 55.38 59.49
C SER A 5 33.00 55.15 61.01
N SER A 6 34.16 54.94 61.61
CA SER A 6 34.42 55.15 63.03
C SER A 6 34.96 56.56 63.22
N GLU A 7 34.45 57.32 64.19
CA GLU A 7 35.25 58.01 65.24
C GLU A 7 34.41 58.96 66.14
N PRO A 8 34.93 59.37 67.33
CA PRO A 8 34.22 59.19 68.60
C PRO A 8 33.97 60.51 69.36
N ARG A 9 33.33 60.45 70.53
CA ARG A 9 33.56 61.41 71.62
C ARG A 9 33.48 60.76 72.99
N THR A 10 34.66 60.70 73.60
CA THR A 10 34.91 60.53 75.03
C THR A 10 34.48 61.78 75.80
N THR A 11 33.86 61.60 76.97
CA THR A 11 34.29 62.28 78.21
C THR A 11 33.88 61.45 79.40
N ALA A 12 34.88 61.14 80.21
CA ALA A 12 34.81 60.43 81.46
C ALA A 12 33.94 61.15 82.50
N THR A 13 33.34 60.38 83.40
CA THR A 13 33.33 60.75 84.81
C THR A 13 33.62 59.49 85.62
N LYS A 14 34.68 59.59 86.42
CA LYS A 14 35.16 58.59 87.36
C LYS A 14 34.04 58.22 88.32
N GLU A 15 33.93 56.94 88.66
CA GLU A 15 33.96 56.57 90.06
C GLU A 15 34.60 55.19 90.26
N LYS A 16 35.51 55.18 91.21
CA LYS A 16 36.42 54.11 91.59
C LYS A 16 35.82 53.45 92.81
N LYS A 17 35.47 52.17 92.76
CA LYS A 17 35.47 51.34 93.97
C LYS A 17 35.74 49.88 93.67
N SER A 18 37.00 49.53 93.89
CA SER A 18 37.46 48.19 94.24
C SER A 18 36.76 47.70 95.52
N SER A 19 36.20 46.51 95.47
CA SER A 19 36.09 45.58 96.61
C SER A 19 35.44 44.31 96.07
N SER A 20 36.18 43.22 95.85
CA SER A 20 36.25 42.18 96.87
C SER A 20 34.87 41.82 97.43
N GLU A 21 33.98 41.27 96.60
CA GLU A 21 32.87 40.43 97.09
C GLU A 21 33.46 39.09 97.53
N LEU A 22 34.33 39.15 98.54
CA LEU A 22 34.40 38.10 99.53
C LEU A 22 33.01 38.09 100.15
N VAL A 23 32.29 37.00 99.92
CA VAL A 23 31.10 36.54 100.65
C VAL A 23 30.96 37.34 101.95
N SER A 24 30.02 38.28 101.98
CA SER A 24 29.67 38.96 103.21
C SER A 24 29.10 37.90 104.15
N VAL A 25 29.96 37.31 104.97
CA VAL A 25 29.55 36.43 106.07
C VAL A 25 28.75 37.33 107.00
N LYS A 26 27.42 37.30 106.87
CA LYS A 26 26.54 37.99 107.81
C LYS A 26 26.79 37.34 109.16
N LEU A 27 27.30 38.13 110.12
CA LEU A 27 27.42 37.69 111.50
C LEU A 27 26.00 37.64 112.06
N ILE A 28 25.45 36.44 112.17
CA ILE A 28 24.08 36.20 112.63
C ILE A 28 24.08 36.22 114.15
N GLU A 29 23.22 37.03 114.77
CA GLU A 29 22.99 36.98 116.21
C GLU A 29 22.34 35.65 116.58
N TRP A 30 22.71 35.06 117.73
CA TRP A 30 22.27 33.70 118.11
C TRP A 30 20.75 33.52 118.14
N GLU A 31 20.00 34.60 118.36
CA GLU A 31 18.54 34.63 118.42
C GLU A 31 17.87 34.52 117.02
N ASP A 32 18.54 34.98 115.96
CA ASP A 32 18.01 34.97 114.58
C ASP A 32 18.45 33.73 113.78
N TYR A 33 19.35 32.91 114.34
CA TYR A 33 19.93 31.76 113.67
C TYR A 33 18.87 30.72 113.25
N GLU A 34 17.91 30.44 114.11
CA GLU A 34 16.83 29.47 113.80
C GLU A 34 15.93 29.97 112.66
N GLN A 35 15.64 31.28 112.63
CA GLN A 35 14.83 31.89 111.57
C GLN A 35 15.53 31.86 110.22
N GLU A 36 16.85 32.12 110.20
CA GLU A 36 17.64 32.08 108.97
C GLU A 36 17.80 30.64 108.44
N VAL A 37 17.93 29.65 109.34
CA VAL A 37 17.92 28.23 108.97
C VAL A 37 16.56 27.87 108.36
N ALA A 38 15.44 28.24 108.98
CA ALA A 38 14.11 27.98 108.43
C ALA A 38 13.94 28.62 107.04
N ARG A 39 14.41 29.87 106.85
CA ARG A 39 14.40 30.57 105.56
C ARG A 39 15.18 29.81 104.49
N LEU A 40 16.38 29.33 104.83
CA LEU A 40 17.22 28.56 103.92
C LEU A 40 16.61 27.20 103.58
N TRP A 41 15.96 26.53 104.53
CA TRP A 41 15.21 25.29 104.28
C TRP A 41 14.02 25.53 103.33
N SER A 42 13.24 26.58 103.53
CA SER A 42 12.14 26.94 102.63
C SER A 42 12.65 27.26 101.23
N LEU A 43 13.74 28.03 101.10
CA LEU A 43 14.35 28.35 99.81
C LEU A 43 14.94 27.12 99.12
N SER A 44 15.61 26.24 99.86
CA SER A 44 16.13 24.98 99.33
C SER A 44 15.00 24.06 98.84
N SER A 45 13.89 24.00 99.59
CA SER A 45 12.68 23.28 99.19
C SER A 45 12.03 23.87 97.93
N ALA A 46 11.88 25.20 97.86
CA ALA A 46 11.33 25.88 96.68
C ALA A 46 12.24 25.72 95.44
N LEU A 47 13.57 25.76 95.63
CA LEU A 47 14.54 25.52 94.57
C LEU A 47 14.48 24.07 94.08
N LYS A 48 14.29 23.10 94.99
CA LYS A 48 14.09 21.69 94.62
C LYS A 48 12.81 21.51 93.82
N GLU A 49 11.69 22.08 94.27
CA GLU A 49 10.41 22.01 93.55
C GLU A 49 10.49 22.68 92.17
N ALA A 50 11.17 23.83 92.06
CA ALA A 50 11.41 24.50 90.80
C ALA A 50 12.27 23.65 89.85
N ARG A 51 13.27 22.94 90.38
CA ARG A 51 14.11 22.02 89.61
C ARG A 51 13.32 20.82 89.10
N GLU A 52 12.50 20.20 89.93
CA GLU A 52 11.63 19.09 89.53
C GLU A 52 10.63 19.53 88.45
N LYS A 53 10.04 20.73 88.58
CA LYS A 53 9.18 21.32 87.53
C LYS A 53 9.95 21.55 86.23
N LYS A 54 11.18 22.07 86.31
CA LYS A 54 12.04 22.28 85.14
C LYS A 54 12.33 20.95 84.44
N GLU A 55 12.74 19.93 85.17
CA GLU A 55 13.03 18.60 84.62
C GLU A 55 11.76 17.96 84.01
N GLY A 56 10.60 18.12 84.64
CA GLY A 56 9.32 17.69 84.10
C GLY A 56 8.92 18.42 82.80
N LEU A 57 9.22 19.72 82.68
CA LEU A 57 9.02 20.48 81.46
C LEU A 57 10.01 20.08 80.36
N GLU A 58 11.28 19.84 80.70
CA GLU A 58 12.29 19.34 79.76
C GLU A 58 11.90 17.99 79.17
N GLY A 59 11.38 17.06 80.00
CA GLY A 59 10.86 15.78 79.53
C GLY A 59 9.66 15.92 78.58
N LYS A 60 8.71 16.81 78.89
CA LYS A 60 7.57 17.13 78.01
C LYS A 60 7.99 17.79 76.70
N LEU A 61 8.98 18.69 76.76
CA LEU A 61 9.51 19.34 75.57
C LEU A 61 10.21 18.32 74.67
N HIS A 62 10.97 17.39 75.26
CA HIS A 62 11.64 16.34 74.51
C HIS A 62 10.64 15.39 73.83
N SER A 63 9.58 14.97 74.52
CA SER A 63 8.54 14.12 73.92
C SER A 63 7.77 14.84 72.82
N LEU A 64 7.46 16.13 72.98
CA LEU A 64 6.86 16.94 71.93
C LEU A 64 7.77 17.08 70.70
N ASN A 65 9.06 17.38 70.91
CA ASN A 65 10.03 17.47 69.81
C ASN A 65 10.17 16.13 69.07
N GLN A 66 10.13 15.00 69.79
CA GLN A 66 10.15 13.68 69.17
C GLN A 66 8.90 13.44 68.31
N VAL A 67 7.71 13.74 68.84
CA VAL A 67 6.45 13.63 68.09
C VAL A 67 6.45 14.55 66.87
N GLU A 68 6.97 15.76 67.00
CA GLU A 68 7.09 16.71 65.89
C GLU A 68 8.02 16.15 64.80
N ALA A 69 9.20 15.65 65.16
CA ALA A 69 10.14 15.04 64.21
C ALA A 69 9.51 13.84 63.47
N GLU A 70 8.79 12.97 64.19
CA GLU A 70 8.05 11.88 63.59
C GLU A 70 6.95 12.38 62.63
N SER A 71 6.20 13.41 63.02
CA SER A 71 5.14 13.99 62.19
C SER A 71 5.70 14.59 60.89
N LEU A 72 6.84 15.27 60.96
CA LEU A 72 7.55 15.80 59.80
C LEU A 72 8.04 14.69 58.88
N SER A 73 8.58 13.60 59.44
CA SER A 73 8.99 12.43 58.64
C SER A 73 7.81 11.78 57.91
N ARG A 74 6.65 11.64 58.59
CA ARG A 74 5.42 11.11 57.99
C ARG A 74 4.90 12.01 56.89
N LEU A 75 4.94 13.33 57.09
CA LEU A 75 4.55 14.31 56.07
C LEU A 75 5.42 14.19 54.81
N ASN A 76 6.74 14.04 54.98
CA ASN A 76 7.66 13.87 53.86
C ASN A 76 7.35 12.61 53.03
N VAL A 77 7.08 11.48 53.70
CA VAL A 77 6.66 10.24 53.03
C VAL A 77 5.36 10.42 52.26
N LEU A 78 4.39 11.15 52.84
CA LEU A 78 3.13 11.45 52.16
C LEU A 78 3.33 12.32 50.92
N GLU A 79 4.22 13.32 50.97
CA GLU A 79 4.54 14.14 49.79
C GLU A 79 5.23 13.31 48.70
N GLU A 80 6.15 12.41 49.05
CA GLU A 80 6.77 11.49 48.09
C GLU A 80 5.72 10.58 47.42
N ILE A 81 4.76 10.05 48.19
CA ILE A 81 3.65 9.26 47.65
C ILE A 81 2.79 10.12 46.72
N ARG A 82 2.47 11.35 47.13
CA ARG A 82 1.67 12.29 46.33
C ARG A 82 2.32 12.59 44.99
N GLU A 83 3.62 12.86 44.96
CA GLU A 83 4.37 13.10 43.73
C GLU A 83 4.44 11.85 42.84
N ARG A 84 4.67 10.66 43.42
CA ARG A 84 4.63 9.40 42.64
C ARG A 84 3.25 9.13 42.04
N VAL A 85 2.18 9.38 42.78
CA VAL A 85 0.81 9.24 42.29
C VAL A 85 0.53 10.27 41.19
N GLY A 86 0.99 11.51 41.35
CA GLY A 86 0.90 12.56 40.32
C GLY A 86 1.62 12.16 39.03
N ALA A 87 2.83 11.61 39.12
CA ALA A 87 3.57 11.12 37.96
C ALA A 87 2.85 9.96 37.25
N ARG A 88 2.33 8.99 38.02
CA ARG A 88 1.53 7.87 37.47
C ARG A 88 0.25 8.36 36.78
N LYS A 89 -0.45 9.34 37.37
CA LYS A 89 -1.65 9.93 36.77
C LYS A 89 -1.34 10.55 35.40
N LYS A 90 -0.29 11.37 35.29
CA LYS A 90 0.15 11.95 34.01
C LYS A 90 0.52 10.89 32.98
N MET A 91 1.23 9.84 33.38
CA MET A 91 1.54 8.72 32.47
C MET A 91 0.26 8.04 31.99
N MET A 92 -0.68 7.76 32.89
CA MET A 92 -1.96 7.13 32.56
C MET A 92 -2.80 7.99 31.61
N GLU A 93 -2.86 9.30 31.84
CA GLU A 93 -3.52 10.26 30.93
C GLU A 93 -2.88 10.21 29.53
N SER A 94 -1.55 10.29 29.45
CA SER A 94 -0.84 10.21 28.16
C SER A 94 -1.05 8.87 27.43
N LEU A 95 -1.14 7.77 28.17
CA LEU A 95 -1.44 6.46 27.61
C LEU A 95 -2.89 6.38 27.14
N SER A 96 -3.83 6.97 27.89
CA SER A 96 -5.24 7.07 27.51
C SER A 96 -5.40 7.83 26.20
N ASP A 97 -4.76 8.99 26.06
CA ASP A 97 -4.79 9.79 24.82
C ASP A 97 -4.24 8.99 23.63
N ARG A 98 -3.14 8.26 23.84
CA ARG A 98 -2.54 7.40 22.81
C ARG A 98 -3.46 6.24 22.43
N LEU A 99 -4.10 5.61 23.40
CA LEU A 99 -5.04 4.50 23.18
C LEU A 99 -6.28 4.99 22.43
N GLN A 100 -6.86 6.12 22.83
CA GLN A 100 -7.98 6.73 22.13
C GLN A 100 -7.60 7.10 20.69
N GLY A 101 -6.42 7.71 20.49
CA GLY A 101 -5.91 8.01 19.15
C GLY A 101 -5.69 6.77 18.29
N ALA A 102 -5.21 5.66 18.88
CA ALA A 102 -5.04 4.38 18.18
C ALA A 102 -6.40 3.74 17.83
N ALA A 103 -7.36 3.77 18.74
CA ALA A 103 -8.72 3.26 18.52
C ALA A 103 -9.43 4.01 17.38
N GLU A 104 -9.34 5.34 17.34
CA GLU A 104 -9.92 6.14 16.25
C GLU A 104 -9.26 5.86 14.90
N LYS A 105 -7.94 5.62 14.87
CA LYS A 105 -7.25 5.21 13.63
C LYS A 105 -7.73 3.82 13.17
N ALA A 106 -7.83 2.86 14.08
CA ALA A 106 -8.34 1.52 13.75
C ALA A 106 -9.77 1.59 13.20
N LYS A 107 -10.64 2.39 13.81
CA LYS A 107 -12.02 2.61 13.35
C LYS A 107 -12.07 3.22 11.94
N LYS A 108 -11.19 4.19 11.63
CA LYS A 108 -11.09 4.76 10.28
C LYS A 108 -10.66 3.72 9.24
N GLU A 109 -9.67 2.89 9.57
CA GLU A 109 -9.22 1.80 8.70
C GLU A 109 -10.31 0.74 8.50
N GLU A 110 -11.02 0.36 9.57
CA GLU A 110 -12.17 -0.55 9.50
C GLU A 110 -13.26 0.00 8.57
N GLN A 111 -13.59 1.28 8.66
CA GLN A 111 -14.55 1.93 7.77
C GLN A 111 -14.07 1.95 6.31
N ARG A 112 -12.76 2.19 6.06
CA ARG A 112 -12.17 2.15 4.72
C ARG A 112 -12.27 0.75 4.12
N LEU A 113 -11.82 -0.26 4.86
CA LEU A 113 -11.90 -1.66 4.44
C LEU A 113 -13.37 -2.10 4.24
N GLY A 114 -14.28 -1.65 5.10
CA GLY A 114 -15.72 -1.90 4.92
C GLY A 114 -16.28 -1.33 3.62
N ALA A 115 -15.80 -0.17 3.17
CA ALA A 115 -16.16 0.38 1.86
C ALA A 115 -15.55 -0.42 0.70
N GLU A 116 -14.28 -0.82 0.81
CA GLU A 116 -13.60 -1.66 -0.18
C GLU A 116 -14.29 -3.03 -0.34
N VAL A 117 -14.66 -3.69 0.76
CA VAL A 117 -15.39 -4.96 0.75
C VAL A 117 -16.74 -4.83 0.06
N ARG A 118 -17.50 -3.74 0.33
CA ARG A 118 -18.77 -3.47 -0.37
C ARG A 118 -18.56 -3.25 -1.87
N SER A 119 -17.54 -2.50 -2.26
CA SER A 119 -17.19 -2.29 -3.67
C SER A 119 -16.80 -3.60 -4.35
N LEU A 120 -16.00 -4.43 -3.68
CA LEU A 120 -15.59 -5.74 -4.18
C LEU A 120 -16.79 -6.69 -4.32
N LEU A 121 -17.73 -6.65 -3.38
CA LEU A 121 -18.96 -7.44 -3.47
C LEU A 121 -19.77 -7.05 -4.71
N VAL A 122 -19.97 -5.75 -4.96
CA VAL A 122 -20.66 -5.26 -6.17
C VAL A 122 -19.92 -5.71 -7.44
N ALA A 123 -18.60 -5.54 -7.49
CA ALA A 123 -17.79 -6.01 -8.61
C ALA A 123 -17.88 -7.54 -8.79
N GLY A 124 -17.89 -8.31 -7.71
CA GLY A 124 -18.07 -9.76 -7.71
C GLY A 124 -19.44 -10.18 -8.26
N THR A 125 -20.52 -9.46 -7.92
CA THR A 125 -21.85 -9.72 -8.49
C THR A 125 -21.88 -9.42 -9.99
N ALA A 126 -21.29 -8.29 -10.43
CA ALA A 126 -21.20 -7.95 -11.84
C ALA A 126 -20.38 -8.98 -12.63
N LEU A 127 -19.28 -9.46 -12.06
CA LEU A 127 -18.45 -10.51 -12.64
C LEU A 127 -19.21 -11.85 -12.74
N SER A 128 -19.95 -12.23 -11.71
CA SER A 128 -20.79 -13.44 -11.74
C SER A 128 -21.84 -13.37 -12.84
N VAL A 129 -22.48 -12.22 -13.01
CA VAL A 129 -23.44 -11.97 -14.10
C VAL A 129 -22.76 -12.07 -15.46
N ALA A 130 -21.61 -11.43 -15.65
CA ALA A 130 -20.85 -11.48 -16.89
C ALA A 130 -20.39 -12.91 -17.24
N ASN A 131 -19.95 -13.69 -16.24
CA ASN A 131 -19.58 -15.10 -16.44
C ASN A 131 -20.77 -15.95 -16.87
N LYS A 132 -21.95 -15.76 -16.26
CA LYS A 132 -23.17 -16.46 -16.71
C LYS A 132 -23.52 -16.12 -18.15
N GLN A 133 -23.45 -14.85 -18.55
CA GLN A 133 -23.69 -14.43 -19.93
C GLN A 133 -22.67 -15.02 -20.91
N LEU A 134 -21.40 -15.11 -20.50
CA LEU A 134 -20.36 -15.76 -21.30
C LEU A 134 -20.61 -17.27 -21.46
N GLU A 135 -20.99 -17.96 -20.38
CA GLU A 135 -21.37 -19.37 -20.43
C GLU A 135 -22.58 -19.60 -21.34
N GLU A 136 -23.60 -18.75 -21.26
CA GLU A 136 -24.76 -18.78 -22.15
C GLU A 136 -24.35 -18.56 -23.60
N SER A 137 -23.52 -17.56 -23.90
CA SER A 137 -22.98 -17.33 -25.24
C SER A 137 -22.16 -18.52 -25.74
N ASN A 138 -21.33 -19.12 -24.90
CA ASN A 138 -20.57 -20.31 -25.24
C ASN A 138 -21.48 -21.51 -25.50
N ARG A 139 -22.55 -21.69 -24.72
CA ARG A 139 -23.58 -22.73 -24.99
C ARG A 139 -24.30 -22.48 -26.31
N LEU A 140 -24.61 -21.23 -26.66
CA LEU A 140 -25.21 -20.88 -27.94
C LEU A 140 -24.26 -21.17 -29.13
N LEU A 141 -22.96 -20.87 -28.96
CA LEU A 141 -21.93 -21.12 -29.97
C LEU A 141 -21.57 -22.60 -30.13
N ALA A 142 -21.46 -23.33 -29.01
CA ALA A 142 -21.19 -24.76 -28.95
C ALA A 142 -22.43 -25.59 -29.32
N GLY A 143 -23.63 -25.03 -29.11
CA GLY A 143 -24.89 -25.55 -29.59
C GLY A 143 -25.04 -25.45 -31.12
N GLU A 144 -26.21 -25.83 -31.58
CA GLU A 144 -26.49 -26.24 -32.96
C GLU A 144 -26.30 -25.18 -34.06
N SER A 145 -26.03 -23.91 -33.71
CA SER A 145 -26.19 -22.78 -34.63
C SER A 145 -24.90 -22.06 -35.06
N GLY A 146 -23.81 -22.14 -34.29
CA GLY A 146 -22.58 -21.37 -34.56
C GLY A 146 -21.49 -22.18 -35.26
N PHE A 147 -20.83 -23.06 -34.51
CA PHE A 147 -19.62 -23.77 -34.97
C PHE A 147 -19.92 -24.83 -36.04
N LEU A 148 -20.99 -25.60 -35.84
CA LEU A 148 -21.44 -26.64 -36.77
C LEU A 148 -21.88 -26.04 -38.11
N ARG A 149 -22.59 -24.91 -38.08
CA ARG A 149 -23.04 -24.19 -39.28
C ARG A 149 -21.88 -23.68 -40.11
N HIS A 150 -20.86 -23.09 -39.48
CA HIS A 150 -19.65 -22.64 -40.19
C HIS A 150 -18.89 -23.82 -40.80
N ARG A 151 -18.72 -24.92 -40.05
CA ARG A 151 -18.06 -26.14 -40.55
C ARG A 151 -18.80 -26.75 -41.76
N ASN A 152 -20.12 -26.75 -41.74
CA ASN A 152 -20.95 -27.25 -42.85
C ASN A 152 -20.87 -26.35 -44.09
N LEU A 153 -20.93 -25.03 -43.90
CA LEU A 153 -20.74 -24.06 -44.99
C LEU A 153 -19.35 -24.18 -45.62
N GLN A 154 -18.31 -24.35 -44.81
CA GLN A 154 -16.95 -24.58 -45.29
C GLN A 154 -16.86 -25.84 -46.18
N LYS A 155 -17.47 -26.94 -45.75
CA LYS A 155 -17.53 -28.19 -46.54
C LYS A 155 -18.24 -27.98 -47.88
N MET A 156 -19.38 -27.28 -47.88
CA MET A 156 -20.16 -27.00 -49.10
C MET A 156 -19.39 -26.13 -50.09
N LEU A 157 -18.72 -25.09 -49.61
CA LEU A 157 -17.90 -24.21 -50.45
C LEU A 157 -16.73 -24.97 -51.08
N ARG A 158 -16.08 -25.86 -50.33
CA ARG A 158 -15.00 -26.72 -50.86
C ARG A 158 -15.51 -27.64 -51.97
N LEU A 159 -16.66 -28.29 -51.77
CA LEU A 159 -17.27 -29.14 -52.79
C LEU A 159 -17.58 -28.34 -54.05
N ARG A 160 -18.22 -27.18 -53.92
CA ARG A 160 -18.52 -26.32 -55.07
C ARG A 160 -17.27 -25.85 -55.79
N GLN A 161 -16.21 -25.50 -55.05
CA GLN A 161 -14.93 -25.13 -55.62
C GLN A 161 -14.33 -26.29 -56.43
N GLN A 162 -14.35 -27.52 -55.90
CA GLN A 162 -13.87 -28.71 -56.61
C GLN A 162 -14.68 -28.99 -57.88
N PHE A 163 -16.01 -28.87 -57.83
CA PHE A 163 -16.85 -29.02 -59.02
C PHE A 163 -16.53 -27.98 -60.08
N MET A 164 -16.37 -26.72 -59.68
CA MET A 164 -16.04 -25.64 -60.61
C MET A 164 -14.65 -25.83 -61.23
N ILE A 165 -13.66 -26.29 -60.44
CA ILE A 165 -12.33 -26.66 -60.95
C ILE A 165 -12.44 -27.82 -61.95
N SER A 166 -13.23 -28.84 -61.65
CA SER A 166 -13.46 -29.98 -62.55
C SER A 166 -14.12 -29.57 -63.86
N GLN A 167 -15.14 -28.70 -63.80
CA GLN A 167 -15.81 -28.15 -64.99
C GLN A 167 -14.85 -27.33 -65.86
N VAL A 168 -14.04 -26.46 -65.25
CA VAL A 168 -13.05 -25.66 -65.99
C VAL A 168 -11.93 -26.55 -66.56
N SER A 169 -11.52 -27.59 -65.84
CA SER A 169 -10.53 -28.56 -66.30
C SER A 169 -10.99 -29.40 -67.50
N LEU A 170 -12.31 -29.58 -67.68
CA LEU A 170 -12.87 -30.24 -68.87
C LEU A 170 -12.83 -29.32 -70.09
N LEU A 171 -13.03 -28.01 -69.90
CA LEU A 171 -13.11 -27.01 -70.97
C LEU A 171 -11.72 -26.53 -71.43
N TYR A 172 -10.76 -26.47 -70.50
CA TYR A 172 -9.37 -26.12 -70.75
C TYR A 172 -8.49 -27.11 -70.01
N SER A 173 -7.49 -27.69 -70.69
CA SER A 173 -6.54 -28.65 -70.09
C SER A 173 -5.62 -27.97 -69.07
N VAL A 174 -6.14 -27.63 -67.89
CA VAL A 174 -5.35 -27.10 -66.80
C VAL A 174 -4.64 -28.28 -66.14
N LYS A 175 -3.38 -28.51 -66.51
CA LYS A 175 -2.51 -29.48 -65.83
C LYS A 175 -2.17 -28.94 -64.44
N MET A 176 -3.03 -29.22 -63.48
CA MET A 176 -2.68 -29.04 -62.07
C MET A 176 -1.73 -30.17 -61.68
N SER A 177 -0.45 -29.86 -61.50
CA SER A 177 0.47 -30.81 -60.87
C SER A 177 -0.10 -31.17 -59.50
N PRO A 178 -0.15 -32.46 -59.13
CA PRO A 178 -0.75 -32.89 -57.88
C PRO A 178 0.09 -32.34 -56.72
N GLY A 179 -0.33 -31.21 -56.17
CA GLY A 179 0.06 -30.80 -54.84
C GLY A 179 -0.53 -31.82 -53.89
N ARG A 180 0.33 -32.68 -53.34
CA ARG A 180 0.05 -33.69 -52.32
C ARG A 180 -1.10 -33.26 -51.39
N SER A 181 -2.08 -34.13 -51.27
CA SER A 181 -3.19 -34.11 -50.31
C SER A 181 -2.81 -33.46 -48.98
N GLN A 182 -3.29 -32.23 -48.75
CA GLN A 182 -3.31 -31.57 -47.44
C GLN A 182 -4.43 -32.16 -46.56
N ASP A 183 -4.66 -33.48 -46.64
CA ASP A 183 -5.65 -34.21 -45.85
C ASP A 183 -5.00 -34.98 -44.68
N GLN A 184 -3.70 -34.78 -44.41
CA GLN A 184 -2.99 -35.51 -43.34
C GLN A 184 -2.36 -34.65 -42.24
N GLU A 185 -2.55 -33.32 -42.22
CA GLU A 185 -1.91 -32.47 -41.18
C GLU A 185 -2.87 -31.58 -40.38
N LEU A 186 -4.19 -31.72 -40.56
CA LEU A 186 -5.18 -31.00 -39.75
C LEU A 186 -5.92 -31.88 -38.72
N GLU A 187 -5.65 -33.19 -38.66
CA GLU A 187 -6.18 -34.08 -37.62
C GLU A 187 -5.22 -34.33 -36.44
N SER A 188 -4.02 -33.74 -36.45
CA SER A 188 -3.09 -33.80 -35.32
C SER A 188 -2.90 -32.42 -34.69
N LEU A 189 -3.94 -31.90 -34.04
CA LEU A 189 -3.78 -30.91 -32.99
C LEU A 189 -3.89 -31.63 -31.64
N PRO A 190 -2.78 -31.91 -30.94
CA PRO A 190 -2.86 -32.15 -29.52
C PRO A 190 -3.13 -30.77 -28.87
N SER A 191 -4.31 -30.62 -28.29
CA SER A 191 -4.48 -29.72 -27.16
C SER A 191 -3.45 -30.13 -26.10
N THR A 192 -2.43 -29.30 -25.87
CA THR A 192 -1.79 -29.01 -24.57
C THR A 192 -0.40 -28.41 -24.77
N SER A 193 -0.27 -27.14 -24.37
CA SER A 193 0.89 -26.51 -23.73
C SER A 193 2.25 -27.24 -23.82
N LYS A 194 3.20 -26.68 -24.59
CA LYS A 194 4.52 -26.23 -24.10
C LYS A 194 5.34 -25.56 -25.21
N SER A 195 5.83 -24.38 -24.88
CA SER A 195 6.86 -23.62 -25.57
C SER A 195 8.11 -24.48 -25.82
N GLY A 196 8.64 -24.48 -27.05
CA GLY A 196 9.90 -25.13 -27.37
C GLY A 196 10.26 -25.10 -28.85
N SER A 197 11.25 -24.27 -29.18
CA SER A 197 11.98 -24.12 -30.43
C SER A 197 12.00 -25.33 -31.39
N TYR A 198 11.74 -25.08 -32.68
CA TYR A 198 12.19 -25.95 -33.77
C TYR A 198 12.97 -25.13 -34.79
N ALA A 199 14.28 -25.36 -34.78
CA ALA A 199 15.18 -25.08 -35.88
C ALA A 199 14.94 -26.06 -37.03
N GLY A 200 14.98 -25.55 -38.26
CA GLY A 200 15.36 -26.30 -39.45
C GLY A 200 14.37 -27.34 -39.96
N SER A 201 13.39 -26.92 -40.76
CA SER A 201 12.85 -27.77 -41.83
C SER A 201 12.91 -27.02 -43.17
N LYS A 202 13.64 -27.61 -44.12
CA LYS A 202 13.83 -27.14 -45.49
C LYS A 202 12.47 -26.81 -46.12
N LEU A 203 12.32 -25.59 -46.65
CA LEU A 203 11.20 -25.23 -47.53
C LEU A 203 11.24 -26.13 -48.76
N VAL A 204 10.31 -27.07 -48.83
CA VAL A 204 9.97 -27.79 -50.06
C VAL A 204 9.05 -26.86 -50.87
N ASN A 205 9.49 -26.58 -52.10
CA ASN A 205 8.93 -25.58 -53.02
C ASN A 205 7.39 -25.55 -53.08
N PRO A 206 6.74 -24.39 -52.87
CA PRO A 206 5.33 -24.22 -53.21
C PRO A 206 5.19 -24.18 -54.74
N GLY A 207 4.26 -24.97 -55.27
CA GLY A 207 4.01 -25.12 -56.70
C GLY A 207 3.88 -23.78 -57.41
N SER A 208 4.82 -23.48 -58.32
CA SER A 208 4.81 -22.25 -59.09
C SER A 208 3.87 -22.39 -60.28
N LEU A 209 2.94 -21.45 -60.43
CA LEU A 209 2.11 -21.33 -61.63
C LEU A 209 2.85 -20.40 -62.61
N THR A 210 3.25 -20.89 -63.77
CA THR A 210 3.91 -20.07 -64.81
C THR A 210 2.89 -19.58 -65.83
N ILE A 211 2.82 -18.26 -66.02
CA ILE A 211 2.06 -17.64 -67.12
C ILE A 211 3.08 -16.87 -67.96
N LEU A 212 3.21 -17.21 -69.24
CA LEU A 212 4.17 -16.61 -70.19
C LEU A 212 5.64 -16.57 -69.67
N GLY A 213 6.07 -17.62 -68.97
CA GLY A 213 7.44 -17.71 -68.44
C GLY A 213 7.70 -16.94 -67.14
N LEU A 214 6.69 -16.27 -66.57
CA LEU A 214 6.77 -15.62 -65.26
C LEU A 214 6.21 -16.54 -64.18
N HIS A 215 7.03 -16.89 -63.19
CA HIS A 215 6.64 -17.73 -62.05
C HIS A 215 5.78 -16.93 -61.05
N LEU A 216 4.49 -17.26 -60.93
CA LEU A 216 3.65 -16.85 -59.79
C LEU A 216 3.82 -17.86 -58.65
N THR A 217 4.52 -17.43 -57.60
CA THR A 217 4.53 -18.09 -56.30
C THR A 217 3.35 -17.58 -55.48
N MET A 218 2.33 -18.42 -55.28
CA MET A 218 1.26 -18.13 -54.32
C MET A 218 1.79 -18.34 -52.90
N LEU A 219 2.01 -17.24 -52.17
CA LEU A 219 2.49 -17.31 -50.79
C LEU A 219 1.34 -17.74 -49.86
N PRO A 220 1.53 -18.75 -48.98
CA PRO A 220 0.51 -19.16 -48.04
C PRO A 220 0.16 -18.00 -47.08
N PHE A 221 -1.13 -17.76 -46.88
CA PHE A 221 -1.72 -16.69 -46.06
C PHE A 221 -1.55 -16.91 -44.55
N THR A 222 -0.41 -17.46 -44.13
CA THR A 222 -0.14 -17.77 -42.73
C THR A 222 0.97 -16.86 -42.25
N LYS A 223 0.63 -16.03 -41.26
CA LYS A 223 1.43 -14.99 -40.60
C LYS A 223 1.68 -13.71 -41.40
N MET A 224 1.20 -12.63 -40.81
CA MET A 224 1.34 -11.24 -41.21
C MET A 224 2.81 -10.81 -41.12
N SER A 225 3.64 -11.19 -42.10
CA SER A 225 4.93 -10.52 -42.36
C SER A 225 5.01 -10.22 -43.85
N PHE A 226 4.29 -9.20 -44.24
CA PHE A 226 4.29 -8.65 -45.58
C PHE A 226 5.68 -8.05 -45.89
N PHE A 227 6.33 -8.60 -46.93
CA PHE A 227 7.37 -7.97 -47.75
C PHE A 227 8.81 -7.87 -47.20
N SER A 228 9.51 -8.99 -47.03
CA SER A 228 10.98 -8.96 -46.85
C SER A 228 11.77 -8.84 -48.16
N ASN A 229 11.19 -9.17 -49.32
CA ASN A 229 11.91 -9.23 -50.60
C ASN A 229 11.35 -8.25 -51.64
N LYS A 230 11.95 -7.06 -51.73
CA LYS A 230 11.55 -5.97 -52.66
C LYS A 230 11.51 -6.42 -54.13
N LYS A 231 12.39 -7.35 -54.54
CA LYS A 231 12.46 -7.83 -55.93
C LYS A 231 11.30 -8.76 -56.29
N GLU A 232 10.72 -9.44 -55.32
CA GLU A 232 9.61 -10.36 -55.54
C GLU A 232 8.28 -9.61 -55.64
N VAL A 233 8.10 -8.56 -54.83
CA VAL A 233 6.94 -7.65 -54.91
C VAL A 233 6.84 -7.00 -56.28
N GLN A 234 7.96 -6.50 -56.81
CA GLN A 234 7.98 -5.89 -58.13
C GLN A 234 7.60 -6.89 -59.22
N ARG A 235 8.12 -8.13 -59.17
CA ARG A 235 7.75 -9.17 -60.15
C ARG A 235 6.29 -9.56 -60.07
N SER A 236 5.74 -9.73 -58.86
CA SER A 236 4.33 -10.05 -58.65
C SER A 236 3.42 -8.90 -59.08
N ALA A 237 3.81 -7.65 -58.81
CA ALA A 237 3.09 -6.46 -59.28
C ALA A 237 3.10 -6.35 -60.81
N THR A 238 4.25 -6.62 -61.45
CA THR A 238 4.34 -6.66 -62.93
C THR A 238 3.49 -7.80 -63.51
N ALA A 239 3.51 -8.98 -62.90
CA ALA A 239 2.68 -10.12 -63.32
C ALA A 239 1.19 -9.77 -63.25
N LEU A 240 0.75 -9.17 -62.13
CA LEU A 240 -0.62 -8.73 -61.93
C LEU A 240 -1.00 -7.61 -62.91
N GLY A 241 -0.08 -6.71 -63.22
CA GLY A 241 -0.24 -5.69 -64.24
C GLY A 241 -0.53 -6.29 -65.63
N TYR A 242 0.19 -7.35 -66.02
CA TYR A 242 -0.08 -8.06 -67.28
C TYR A 242 -1.46 -8.73 -67.28
N VAL A 243 -1.84 -9.38 -66.17
CA VAL A 243 -3.17 -10.00 -66.05
C VAL A 243 -4.28 -8.94 -66.16
N ALA A 244 -4.12 -7.80 -65.48
CA ALA A 244 -5.06 -6.68 -65.57
C ALA A 244 -5.16 -6.14 -67.00
N HIS A 245 -4.03 -6.06 -67.72
CA HIS A 245 -4.01 -5.60 -69.10
C HIS A 245 -4.73 -6.58 -70.05
N VAL A 246 -4.53 -7.89 -69.90
CA VAL A 246 -5.23 -8.92 -70.69
C VAL A 246 -6.73 -8.89 -70.38
N CYS A 247 -7.11 -8.78 -69.11
CA CYS A 247 -8.51 -8.62 -68.71
C CYS A 247 -9.12 -7.34 -69.28
N SER A 248 -8.40 -6.22 -69.28
CA SER A 248 -8.89 -4.94 -69.82
C SER A 248 -9.10 -5.01 -71.34
N ILE A 249 -8.18 -5.62 -72.09
CA ILE A 249 -8.35 -5.85 -73.54
C ILE A 249 -9.51 -6.81 -73.80
N SER A 250 -9.68 -7.84 -72.96
CA SER A 250 -10.77 -8.81 -73.10
C SER A 250 -12.13 -8.15 -72.82
N LEU A 251 -12.22 -7.28 -71.80
CA LEU A 251 -13.42 -6.52 -71.48
C LEU A 251 -13.77 -5.50 -72.58
N LEU A 252 -12.76 -4.80 -73.11
CA LEU A 252 -12.93 -3.84 -74.19
C LEU A 252 -13.42 -4.53 -75.47
N ASN A 253 -12.90 -5.71 -75.80
CA ASN A 253 -13.38 -6.52 -76.92
C ASN A 253 -14.82 -7.01 -76.72
N LEU A 254 -15.21 -7.37 -75.50
CA LEU A 254 -16.59 -7.73 -75.18
C LEU A 254 -17.54 -6.55 -75.37
N LEU A 255 -17.14 -5.37 -74.89
CA LEU A 255 -17.88 -4.11 -75.07
C LEU A 255 -17.99 -3.69 -76.54
N LEU A 256 -16.91 -3.82 -77.32
CA LEU A 256 -16.94 -3.53 -78.76
C LEU A 256 -17.87 -4.50 -79.50
N ARG A 257 -17.84 -5.80 -79.17
CA ARG A 257 -18.77 -6.79 -79.74
C ARG A 257 -20.22 -6.45 -79.40
N GLN A 258 -20.50 -6.06 -78.16
CA GLN A 258 -21.85 -5.67 -77.77
C GLN A 258 -22.31 -4.39 -78.47
N PHE A 259 -21.42 -3.41 -78.65
CA PHE A 259 -21.71 -2.17 -79.36
C PHE A 259 -21.95 -2.40 -80.86
N VAL A 260 -21.14 -3.24 -81.51
CA VAL A 260 -21.33 -3.61 -82.92
C VAL A 260 -22.66 -4.36 -83.09
N LEU A 261 -22.98 -5.34 -82.24
CA LEU A 261 -24.28 -6.02 -82.29
C LEU A 261 -25.44 -5.05 -82.08
N TYR A 262 -25.32 -4.11 -81.14
CA TYR A 262 -26.35 -3.11 -80.87
C TYR A 262 -26.56 -2.14 -82.04
N VAL A 263 -25.49 -1.72 -82.72
CA VAL A 263 -25.58 -0.85 -83.91
C VAL A 263 -26.13 -1.62 -85.11
N PHE A 264 -25.75 -2.90 -85.30
CA PHE A 264 -26.33 -3.75 -86.34
C PHE A 264 -27.81 -4.04 -86.10
N ASP A 265 -28.23 -4.30 -84.85
CA ASP A 265 -29.64 -4.50 -84.51
C ASP A 265 -30.47 -3.23 -84.76
N ILE A 266 -29.92 -2.03 -84.51
CA ILE A 266 -30.58 -0.75 -84.83
C ILE A 266 -30.68 -0.51 -86.34
N TYR A 267 -29.63 -0.83 -87.10
CA TYR A 267 -29.63 -0.64 -88.56
C TYR A 267 -30.48 -1.65 -89.34
N PHE A 268 -30.79 -2.82 -88.75
CA PHE A 268 -31.67 -3.82 -89.37
C PHE A 268 -33.16 -3.62 -89.01
N TYR A 269 -33.45 -2.76 -88.03
CA TYR A 269 -34.82 -2.39 -87.61
C TYR A 269 -35.30 -1.03 -88.14
N LEU A 270 -34.54 -0.39 -89.05
CA LEU A 270 -34.93 0.80 -89.81
C LEU A 270 -35.08 0.45 -91.29
#